data_AF-A0A957EFS4-F1
#
_entry.id   AF-A0A957EFS4-F1
#
_cell.length_a   1.000
_cell.length_b   1.000
_cell.length_c   1.000
_cell.angle_alpha   90.00
_cell.angle_beta   90.00
_cell.angle_gamma   90.00
#
_symmetry.space_group_name_H-M   'P 1'
#
loop_
_entity.id
_entity.type
_entity.pdbx_description
1 polymer ?
#
loop_
_entity_poly.entity_id
_entity_poly.type
_entity_poly.pdbx_seq_one_letter_code
_entity_poly.pdbx_strand_id
1 'polypeptide(L)'
;VAIKEGVLELVIASITGSILGNLLMVMGLSILLGGLKNGRQKFDSSQATTNATTMILAVVALMIPAVFGHFIDVQHHEDLQPFSLVVAVVMIVIYGLGIYFSFTSHQEETALTRPSAHEKHAASWSMQKALLVLAGATIAIVFMSELLVASVEHVVAELGWSEFFVGIIIVPLVGNAAEHLVAVQVALKNQMTLSLEIALGSSLQIALFVAPVLIIIAALMGKELSFNFNEFELIALASAGVVGVFVFKDGESNWLEGAQLLALYLILGVAFFFI
;
A
#
# COMPACT_ATOMS: atom_id res chain seq x y z
N VAL A 1 11.38 -8.37 10.51
CA VAL A 1 11.26 -8.72 11.95
C VAL A 1 10.15 -9.75 12.15
N ALA A 2 8.87 -9.43 11.89
CA ALA A 2 7.75 -10.35 12.08
C ALA A 2 7.93 -11.74 11.43
N ILE A 3 8.42 -11.82 10.19
CA ILE A 3 8.75 -13.11 9.55
C ILE A 3 9.72 -13.92 10.42
N LYS A 4 10.77 -13.30 10.98
CA LYS A 4 11.76 -13.98 11.82
C LYS A 4 11.12 -14.55 13.10
N GLU A 5 10.22 -13.80 13.71
CA GLU A 5 9.48 -14.21 14.91
C GLU A 5 8.35 -15.21 14.62
N GLY A 6 7.96 -15.38 13.34
CA GLY A 6 6.94 -16.35 12.94
C GLY A 6 5.51 -15.82 12.96
N VAL A 7 5.36 -14.51 13.17
CA VAL A 7 4.08 -13.81 13.15
C VAL A 7 3.68 -13.53 11.69
N LEU A 8 3.40 -14.59 10.93
CA LEU A 8 3.20 -14.53 9.47
C LEU A 8 1.85 -13.93 9.08
N GLU A 9 0.81 -14.17 9.89
CA GLU A 9 -0.52 -13.59 9.69
C GLU A 9 -0.47 -12.05 9.76
N LEU A 10 0.26 -11.51 10.75
CA LEU A 10 0.53 -10.08 10.86
C LEU A 10 1.18 -9.50 9.59
N VAL A 11 2.08 -10.24 8.96
CA VAL A 11 2.78 -9.80 7.74
C VAL A 11 1.82 -9.70 6.57
N ILE A 12 1.04 -10.75 6.30
CA ILE A 12 0.04 -10.76 5.21
C ILE A 12 -1.02 -9.68 5.45
N ALA A 13 -1.57 -9.62 6.65
CA ALA A 13 -2.54 -8.62 7.04
C ALA A 13 -2.00 -7.19 6.84
N SER A 14 -0.72 -6.94 7.18
CA SER A 14 -0.09 -5.62 6.98
C SER A 14 0.10 -5.22 5.52
N ILE A 15 0.30 -6.18 4.62
CA ILE A 15 0.35 -5.92 3.17
C ILE A 15 -1.03 -5.45 2.71
N THR A 16 -2.07 -6.23 3.02
CA THR A 16 -3.46 -5.90 2.69
C THR A 16 -3.84 -4.53 3.25
N GLY A 17 -3.57 -4.33 4.54
CA GLY A 17 -3.90 -3.12 5.26
C GLY A 17 -3.18 -1.88 4.74
N SER A 18 -1.94 -2.03 4.26
CA SER A 18 -1.20 -0.92 3.64
C SER A 18 -1.79 -0.52 2.30
N ILE A 19 -2.22 -1.49 1.49
CA ILE A 19 -2.93 -1.23 0.24
C ILE A 19 -4.27 -0.54 0.53
N LEU A 20 -5.08 -1.09 1.43
CA LEU A 20 -6.39 -0.52 1.79
C LEU A 20 -6.26 0.87 2.43
N GLY A 21 -5.29 1.04 3.32
CA GLY A 21 -4.99 2.32 3.97
C GLY A 21 -4.66 3.39 2.94
N ASN A 22 -3.79 3.10 1.98
CA ASN A 22 -3.45 4.07 0.95
C ASN A 22 -4.61 4.36 -0.01
N LEU A 23 -5.31 3.31 -0.48
CA LEU A 23 -6.38 3.46 -1.47
C LEU A 23 -7.65 4.10 -0.92
N LEU A 24 -8.01 3.82 0.33
CA LEU A 24 -9.28 4.26 0.92
C LEU A 24 -9.05 5.36 1.95
N MET A 25 -8.20 5.14 2.94
CA MET A 25 -8.02 6.08 4.05
C MET A 25 -7.25 7.33 3.62
N VAL A 26 -6.06 7.18 3.04
CA VAL A 26 -5.21 8.33 2.65
C VAL A 26 -5.88 9.13 1.55
N MET A 27 -6.31 8.44 0.51
CA MET A 27 -7.01 9.07 -0.59
C MET A 27 -8.32 9.72 -0.13
N GLY A 28 -9.08 9.05 0.73
CA GLY A 28 -10.29 9.59 1.33
C GLY A 28 -10.02 10.85 2.16
N LEU A 29 -8.99 10.85 3.01
CA LEU A 29 -8.57 12.02 3.77
C LEU A 29 -8.10 13.16 2.86
N SER A 30 -7.29 12.86 1.85
CA SER A 30 -6.78 13.84 0.88
C SER A 30 -7.93 14.51 0.12
N ILE A 31 -8.86 13.72 -0.43
CA ILE A 31 -10.02 14.22 -1.19
C ILE A 31 -10.98 14.97 -0.27
N LEU A 32 -11.26 14.44 0.94
CA LEU A 32 -12.15 15.08 1.89
C LEU A 32 -11.59 16.45 2.32
N LEU A 33 -10.38 16.47 2.87
CA LEU A 33 -9.78 17.69 3.43
C LEU A 33 -9.39 18.68 2.34
N GLY A 34 -8.83 18.20 1.23
CA GLY A 34 -8.53 19.00 0.05
C GLY A 34 -9.80 19.61 -0.55
N GLY A 35 -10.88 18.84 -0.64
CA GLY A 35 -12.16 19.27 -1.20
C GLY A 35 -12.94 20.21 -0.27
N LEU A 36 -12.87 20.02 1.04
CA LEU A 36 -13.44 20.96 2.02
C LEU A 36 -12.79 22.34 1.94
N LYS A 37 -11.48 22.39 1.67
CA LYS A 37 -10.73 23.64 1.57
C LYS A 37 -10.84 24.30 0.20
N ASN A 38 -10.73 23.53 -0.88
CA ASN A 38 -10.56 24.05 -2.24
C ASN A 38 -11.80 23.84 -3.14
N GLY A 39 -12.85 23.16 -2.67
CA GLY A 39 -14.01 22.79 -3.47
C GLY A 39 -13.74 21.58 -4.37
N ARG A 40 -14.16 21.64 -5.63
CA ARG A 40 -13.86 20.57 -6.61
C ARG A 40 -12.40 20.68 -7.05
N GLN A 41 -11.66 19.57 -6.98
CA GLN A 41 -10.25 19.53 -7.36
C GLN A 41 -10.07 18.69 -8.62
N LYS A 42 -9.39 19.23 -9.63
CA LYS A 42 -9.07 18.49 -10.86
C LYS A 42 -7.71 17.82 -10.77
N PHE A 43 -7.55 16.70 -11.45
CA PHE A 43 -6.29 15.98 -11.57
C PHE A 43 -6.16 15.34 -12.97
N ASP A 44 -4.96 14.88 -13.30
CA ASP A 44 -4.70 14.25 -14.60
C ASP A 44 -5.33 12.85 -14.63
N SER A 45 -6.43 12.72 -15.37
CA SER A 45 -7.16 11.45 -15.49
C SER A 45 -6.40 10.40 -16.29
N SER A 46 -5.50 10.77 -17.21
CA SER A 46 -4.76 9.81 -18.03
C SER A 46 -3.75 9.04 -17.19
N GLN A 47 -2.95 9.77 -16.41
CA GLN A 47 -1.94 9.19 -15.53
C GLN A 47 -2.58 8.47 -14.34
N ALA A 48 -3.64 9.03 -13.75
CA ALA A 48 -4.40 8.38 -12.69
C ALA A 48 -5.06 7.07 -13.17
N THR A 49 -5.67 7.07 -14.37
CA THR A 49 -6.30 5.85 -14.93
C THR A 49 -5.27 4.77 -15.24
N THR A 50 -4.10 5.13 -15.76
CA THR A 50 -3.02 4.18 -16.03
C THR A 50 -2.56 3.50 -14.73
N ASN A 51 -2.24 4.30 -13.71
CA ASN A 51 -1.82 3.78 -12.41
C ASN A 51 -2.92 2.93 -11.74
N ALA A 52 -4.18 3.35 -11.82
CA ALA A 52 -5.30 2.61 -11.26
C ALA A 52 -5.56 1.28 -12.00
N THR A 53 -5.34 1.24 -13.32
CA THR A 53 -5.41 0.01 -14.10
C THR A 53 -4.31 -0.97 -13.70
N THR A 54 -3.07 -0.49 -13.56
CA THR A 54 -1.97 -1.30 -13.02
C THR A 54 -2.28 -1.80 -11.61
N MET A 55 -2.97 -0.98 -10.80
CA MET A 55 -3.36 -1.37 -9.44
C MET A 55 -4.36 -2.52 -9.43
N ILE A 56 -5.38 -2.49 -10.31
CA ILE A 56 -6.28 -3.64 -10.49
C ILE A 56 -5.49 -4.88 -10.88
N LEU A 57 -4.58 -4.78 -11.85
CA LEU A 57 -3.77 -5.92 -12.29
C LEU A 57 -2.92 -6.48 -11.14
N ALA A 58 -2.36 -5.61 -10.30
CA ALA A 58 -1.60 -6.00 -9.11
C ALA A 58 -2.49 -6.69 -8.07
N VAL A 59 -3.67 -6.15 -7.79
CA VAL A 59 -4.66 -6.76 -6.88
C VAL A 59 -5.08 -8.12 -7.40
N VAL A 60 -5.43 -8.24 -8.69
CA VAL A 60 -5.80 -9.52 -9.30
C VAL A 60 -4.66 -10.53 -9.20
N ALA A 61 -3.42 -10.11 -9.44
CA ALA A 61 -2.25 -10.99 -9.30
C ALA A 61 -2.10 -11.52 -7.85
N LEU A 62 -2.35 -10.68 -6.84
CA LEU A 62 -2.37 -11.09 -5.42
C LEU A 62 -3.54 -12.04 -5.11
N MET A 63 -4.70 -11.83 -5.73
CA MET A 63 -5.90 -12.62 -5.47
C MET A 63 -5.86 -14.03 -6.08
N ILE A 64 -5.20 -14.20 -7.24
CA ILE A 64 -5.20 -15.49 -7.96
C ILE A 64 -4.71 -16.65 -7.08
N PRO A 65 -3.56 -16.57 -6.38
CA PRO A 65 -3.12 -17.60 -5.44
C PRO A 65 -4.10 -17.90 -4.31
N ALA A 66 -4.68 -16.85 -3.72
CA ALA A 66 -5.63 -17.01 -2.62
C ALA A 66 -6.90 -17.74 -3.06
N VAL A 67 -7.47 -17.33 -4.20
CA VAL A 67 -8.64 -17.97 -4.81
C VAL A 67 -8.31 -19.42 -5.18
N PHE A 68 -7.15 -19.67 -5.78
CA PHE A 68 -6.70 -21.02 -6.12
C PHE A 68 -6.64 -21.91 -4.86
N GLY A 69 -6.09 -21.41 -3.75
CA GLY A 69 -6.04 -22.12 -2.47
C GLY A 69 -7.39 -22.35 -1.81
N HIS A 70 -8.35 -21.46 -2.00
CA HIS A 70 -9.71 -21.62 -1.48
C HIS A 70 -10.55 -22.65 -2.25
N PHE A 71 -10.40 -22.72 -3.59
CA PHE A 71 -11.27 -23.55 -4.43
C PHE A 71 -10.69 -24.93 -4.77
N ILE A 72 -9.38 -25.15 -4.60
CA ILE A 72 -8.74 -26.43 -4.90
C ILE A 72 -8.37 -27.12 -3.58
N ASP A 73 -9.25 -28.03 -3.19
CA ASP A 73 -9.30 -28.81 -1.94
C ASP A 73 -7.95 -29.46 -1.51
N VAL A 74 -7.41 -28.97 -0.38
CA VAL A 74 -6.79 -29.62 0.81
C VAL A 74 -5.73 -30.74 0.66
N GLN A 75 -5.57 -31.43 -0.47
CA GLN A 75 -4.56 -32.52 -0.57
C GLN A 75 -3.14 -32.06 -0.89
N HIS A 76 -2.96 -30.79 -1.30
CA HIS A 76 -1.65 -30.23 -1.66
C HIS A 76 -1.42 -28.82 -1.09
N HIS A 77 -1.69 -28.59 0.20
CA HIS A 77 -1.34 -27.31 0.84
C HIS A 77 0.15 -26.93 0.65
N GLU A 78 1.02 -27.93 0.41
CA GLU A 78 2.43 -27.73 0.04
C GLU A 78 2.64 -27.01 -1.32
N ASP A 79 1.65 -26.98 -2.22
CA ASP A 79 1.77 -26.37 -3.56
C ASP A 79 1.48 -24.85 -3.56
N LEU A 80 0.90 -24.30 -2.49
CA LEU A 80 0.54 -22.87 -2.42
C LEU A 80 1.75 -21.95 -2.34
N GLN A 81 2.81 -22.37 -1.64
CA GLN A 81 4.03 -21.58 -1.54
C GLN A 81 4.78 -21.53 -2.88
N PRO A 82 5.04 -22.66 -3.59
CA PRO A 82 5.59 -22.64 -4.94
C PRO A 82 4.78 -21.77 -5.90
N PHE A 83 3.44 -21.84 -5.84
CA PHE A 83 2.59 -21.01 -6.70
C PHE A 83 2.74 -19.51 -6.37
N SER A 84 2.72 -19.15 -5.09
CA SER A 84 2.94 -17.78 -4.62
C SER A 84 4.32 -17.25 -4.99
N LEU A 85 5.35 -18.09 -5.00
CA LEU A 85 6.71 -17.73 -5.44
C LEU A 85 6.76 -17.41 -6.93
N VAL A 86 6.10 -18.20 -7.77
CA VAL A 86 6.00 -17.92 -9.21
C VAL A 86 5.31 -16.57 -9.45
N VAL A 87 4.17 -16.34 -8.78
CA VAL A 87 3.46 -15.08 -8.86
C VAL A 87 4.31 -13.91 -8.36
N ALA A 88 5.02 -14.07 -7.24
CA ALA A 88 5.93 -13.06 -6.71
C ALA A 88 7.01 -12.66 -7.73
N VAL A 89 7.65 -13.63 -8.39
CA VAL A 89 8.65 -13.36 -9.43
C VAL A 89 8.04 -12.58 -10.60
N VAL A 90 6.86 -13.00 -11.07
CA VAL A 90 6.15 -12.30 -12.16
C VAL A 90 5.83 -10.85 -11.77
N MET A 91 5.35 -10.61 -10.54
CA MET A 91 5.05 -9.27 -10.04
C MET A 91 6.29 -8.37 -9.98
N ILE A 92 7.44 -8.89 -9.51
CA ILE A 92 8.70 -8.15 -9.49
C ILE A 92 9.17 -7.81 -10.91
N VAL A 93 9.02 -8.74 -11.86
CA VAL A 93 9.35 -8.48 -13.28
C VAL A 93 8.47 -7.37 -13.84
N ILE A 94 7.16 -7.42 -13.60
CA ILE A 94 6.22 -6.35 -14.01
C ILE A 94 6.60 -5.02 -13.37
N TYR A 95 6.97 -5.00 -12.09
CA TYR A 95 7.45 -3.79 -11.41
C TYR A 95 8.70 -3.23 -12.07
N GLY A 96 9.69 -4.07 -12.37
CA GLY A 96 10.93 -3.67 -13.05
C GLY A 96 10.69 -3.14 -14.45
N LEU A 97 9.78 -3.77 -15.21
CA LEU A 97 9.34 -3.27 -16.52
C LEU A 97 8.61 -1.93 -16.39
N GLY A 98 7.79 -1.75 -15.36
CA GLY A 98 7.11 -0.48 -15.07
C GLY A 98 8.10 0.65 -14.76
N ILE A 99 9.13 0.37 -13.95
CA ILE A 99 10.23 1.30 -13.70
C ILE A 99 10.96 1.64 -15.01
N TYR A 100 11.33 0.63 -15.79
CA TYR A 100 12.02 0.83 -17.07
C TYR A 100 11.19 1.66 -18.05
N PHE A 101 9.89 1.36 -18.15
CA PHE A 101 8.94 2.14 -18.94
C PHE A 101 8.88 3.58 -18.45
N SER A 102 8.79 3.81 -17.13
CA SER A 102 8.79 5.18 -16.56
C SER A 102 10.04 5.97 -16.94
N PHE A 103 11.23 5.37 -16.85
CA PHE A 103 12.48 6.04 -17.23
C PHE A 103 12.61 6.37 -18.71
N THR A 104 11.98 5.58 -19.58
CA THR A 104 12.09 5.73 -21.05
C THR A 104 10.98 6.58 -21.66
N SER A 105 9.76 6.48 -21.12
CA SER A 105 8.58 7.18 -21.65
C SER A 105 8.36 8.57 -21.05
N HIS A 106 8.79 8.84 -19.80
CA HIS A 106 8.47 10.09 -19.11
C HIS A 106 9.52 11.21 -19.29
N GLN A 107 10.52 11.07 -20.18
CA GLN A 107 11.42 12.21 -20.46
C GLN A 107 10.72 13.37 -21.20
N GLU A 108 9.60 13.14 -21.88
CA GLU A 108 8.90 14.19 -22.64
C GLU A 108 7.83 14.95 -21.84
N GLU A 109 7.20 14.32 -20.84
CA GLU A 109 6.02 14.90 -20.14
C GLU A 109 6.37 15.55 -18.79
N THR A 110 7.39 15.03 -18.08
CA THR A 110 7.81 15.57 -16.77
C THR A 110 8.46 16.96 -16.85
N ALA A 111 8.77 17.44 -18.06
CA ALA A 111 9.39 18.75 -18.31
C ALA A 111 8.37 19.90 -18.48
N LEU A 112 7.08 19.62 -18.75
CA LEU A 112 6.10 20.66 -19.15
C LEU A 112 4.96 20.89 -18.14
N THR A 113 4.71 19.98 -17.21
CA THR A 113 3.52 20.03 -16.32
C THR A 113 3.81 20.06 -14.83
N ARG A 114 5.07 20.06 -14.36
CA ARG A 114 5.36 20.39 -12.96
C ARG A 114 5.09 21.90 -12.78
N PRO A 115 4.03 22.33 -12.06
CA PRO A 115 3.99 23.70 -11.60
C PRO A 115 5.28 23.88 -10.79
N SER A 116 5.96 25.00 -11.02
CA SER A 116 7.17 25.42 -10.35
C SER A 116 6.94 25.57 -8.83
N ALA A 117 6.83 24.45 -8.13
CA ALA A 117 6.92 24.33 -6.68
C ALA A 117 8.30 23.80 -6.27
N HIS A 118 9.27 23.82 -7.20
CA HIS A 118 10.65 23.96 -6.80
C HIS A 118 10.88 25.43 -6.44
N GLU A 119 10.52 25.80 -5.21
CA GLU A 119 11.56 26.48 -4.44
C GLU A 119 12.80 25.61 -4.61
N LYS A 120 13.84 26.18 -5.22
CA LYS A 120 15.15 25.54 -5.29
C LYS A 120 15.63 25.36 -3.85
N HIS A 121 15.16 24.31 -3.18
CA HIS A 121 15.87 23.77 -2.04
C HIS A 121 17.16 23.20 -2.64
N ALA A 122 18.17 24.07 -2.72
CA ALA A 122 19.54 23.63 -2.90
C ALA A 122 19.75 22.45 -1.97
N ALA A 123 20.30 21.34 -2.49
CA ALA A 123 20.52 20.12 -1.72
C ALA A 123 21.17 20.50 -0.38
N SER A 124 20.37 20.48 0.69
CA SER A 124 20.79 21.12 1.94
C SER A 124 21.83 20.29 2.67
N TRP A 125 21.90 19.00 2.36
CA TRP A 125 22.75 18.02 3.02
C TRP A 125 23.80 17.45 2.06
N SER A 126 25.03 17.32 2.53
CA SER A 126 26.07 16.58 1.82
C SER A 126 25.72 15.09 1.75
N MET A 127 26.24 14.39 0.73
CA MET A 127 26.02 12.94 0.55
C MET A 127 26.31 12.13 1.81
N GLN A 128 27.39 12.48 2.53
CA GLN A 128 27.76 11.85 3.80
C GLN A 128 26.70 12.05 4.89
N LYS A 129 26.17 13.27 5.03
CA LYS A 129 25.11 13.56 6.00
C LYS A 129 23.83 12.79 5.65
N ALA A 130 23.45 12.77 4.38
CA ALA A 130 22.28 12.03 3.92
C ALA A 130 22.39 10.53 4.19
N LEU A 131 23.54 9.91 3.86
CA LEU A 131 23.80 8.49 4.14
C LEU A 131 23.81 8.17 5.65
N LEU A 132 24.42 9.03 6.47
CA LEU A 132 24.44 8.83 7.92
C LEU A 132 23.05 8.92 8.55
N VAL A 133 22.25 9.92 8.14
CA VAL A 133 20.88 10.07 8.63
C VAL A 133 20.01 8.90 8.16
N LEU A 134 20.14 8.47 6.90
CA LEU A 134 19.43 7.31 6.38
C LEU A 134 19.77 6.04 7.16
N ALA A 135 21.07 5.76 7.36
CA ALA A 135 21.50 4.58 8.13
C ALA A 135 21.00 4.63 9.58
N GLY A 136 21.10 5.79 10.24
CA GLY A 136 20.62 5.98 11.61
C GLY A 136 19.10 5.81 11.73
N ALA A 137 18.33 6.38 10.80
CA ALA A 137 16.88 6.23 10.77
C ALA A 137 16.47 4.77 10.52
N THR A 138 17.15 4.07 9.61
CA THR A 138 16.91 2.64 9.36
C THR A 138 17.16 1.80 10.61
N ILE A 139 18.26 2.03 11.33
CA ILE A 139 18.54 1.32 12.59
C ILE A 139 17.45 1.60 13.64
N ALA A 140 17.02 2.85 13.77
CA ALA A 140 15.93 3.21 14.68
C ALA A 140 14.61 2.52 14.30
N ILE A 141 14.27 2.45 13.01
CA ILE A 141 13.08 1.74 12.51
C ILE A 141 13.18 0.24 12.82
N VAL A 142 14.36 -0.38 12.67
CA VAL A 142 14.56 -1.80 13.04
C VAL A 142 14.27 -2.02 14.52
N PHE A 143 14.83 -1.19 15.40
CA PHE A 143 14.58 -1.28 16.85
C PHE A 143 13.09 -1.08 17.20
N MET A 144 12.45 -0.07 16.59
CA MET A 144 11.02 0.17 16.78
C MET A 144 10.16 -0.98 16.24
N SER A 145 10.58 -1.63 15.16
CA SER A 145 9.88 -2.78 14.58
C SER A 145 9.99 -4.02 15.48
N GLU A 146 11.12 -4.23 16.16
CA GLU A 146 11.26 -5.29 17.18
C GLU A 146 10.33 -5.06 18.37
N LEU A 147 10.30 -3.83 18.88
CA LEU A 147 9.38 -3.47 19.96
C LEU A 147 7.92 -3.62 19.55
N LEU A 148 7.57 -3.18 18.33
CA LEU A 148 6.22 -3.30 17.80
C LEU A 148 5.80 -4.78 17.73
N VAL A 149 6.61 -5.64 17.11
CA VAL A 149 6.29 -7.07 16.98
C VAL A 149 6.18 -7.74 18.36
N ALA A 150 7.08 -7.45 19.29
CA ALA A 150 6.99 -7.99 20.66
C ALA A 150 5.75 -7.49 21.43
N SER A 151 5.25 -6.29 21.10
CA SER A 151 4.04 -5.74 21.71
C SER A 151 2.76 -6.38 21.19
N VAL A 152 2.77 -6.97 19.99
CA VAL A 152 1.58 -7.60 19.40
C VAL A 152 1.06 -8.73 20.28
N GLU A 153 1.94 -9.61 20.77
CA GLU A 153 1.56 -10.71 21.66
C GLU A 153 0.82 -10.21 22.93
N HIS A 154 1.29 -9.10 23.50
CA HIS A 154 0.69 -8.50 24.69
C HIS A 154 -0.67 -7.87 24.39
N VAL A 155 -0.80 -7.17 23.25
CA VAL A 155 -2.06 -6.59 22.79
C VAL A 155 -3.11 -7.67 22.56
N VAL A 156 -2.72 -8.78 21.92
CA VAL A 156 -3.60 -9.93 21.69
C VAL A 156 -4.06 -10.55 23.02
N ALA A 157 -3.14 -10.74 23.97
CA ALA A 157 -3.44 -11.37 25.26
C ALA A 157 -4.29 -10.51 26.20
N GLU A 158 -4.06 -9.19 26.24
CA GLU A 158 -4.71 -8.29 27.21
C GLU A 158 -5.95 -7.57 26.65
N LEU A 159 -5.91 -7.13 25.40
CA LEU A 159 -7.01 -6.39 24.76
C LEU A 159 -7.96 -7.30 23.96
N GLY A 160 -7.56 -8.55 23.71
CA GLY A 160 -8.35 -9.53 22.95
C GLY A 160 -8.46 -9.20 21.45
N TRP A 161 -7.57 -8.37 20.92
CA TRP A 161 -7.53 -8.04 19.49
C TRP A 161 -6.85 -9.18 18.72
N SER A 162 -7.29 -9.48 17.51
CA SER A 162 -6.64 -10.48 16.66
C SER A 162 -5.31 -9.96 16.09
N GLU A 163 -4.32 -10.83 15.91
CA GLU A 163 -3.07 -10.50 15.18
C GLU A 163 -3.38 -9.96 13.78
N PHE A 164 -4.41 -10.53 13.16
CA PHE A 164 -5.00 -10.06 11.91
C PHE A 164 -5.43 -8.59 11.99
N PHE A 165 -6.27 -8.21 12.96
CA PHE A 165 -6.74 -6.83 13.11
C PHE A 165 -5.58 -5.84 13.33
N VAL A 166 -4.63 -6.21 14.19
CA VAL A 166 -3.43 -5.40 14.43
C VAL A 166 -2.63 -5.23 13.14
N GLY A 167 -2.47 -6.31 12.39
CA GLY A 167 -1.76 -6.32 11.11
C GLY A 167 -2.45 -5.48 10.05
N ILE A 168 -3.77 -5.58 9.88
CA ILE A 168 -4.49 -4.94 8.77
C ILE A 168 -4.85 -3.47 9.05
N ILE A 169 -5.04 -3.07 10.31
CA ILE A 169 -5.42 -1.68 10.65
C ILE A 169 -4.25 -0.92 11.30
N ILE A 170 -3.64 -1.47 12.34
CA ILE A 170 -2.74 -0.70 13.21
C ILE A 170 -1.35 -0.54 12.59
N VAL A 171 -0.75 -1.64 12.12
CA VAL A 171 0.61 -1.63 11.56
C VAL A 171 0.73 -0.67 10.37
N PRO A 172 -0.17 -0.68 9.37
CA PRO A 172 -0.09 0.21 8.21
C PRO A 172 -0.32 1.67 8.54
N LEU A 173 -1.21 1.94 9.50
CA LEU A 173 -1.51 3.30 9.95
C LEU A 173 -0.24 3.97 10.49
N VAL A 174 0.56 3.23 11.27
CA VAL A 174 1.82 3.73 11.81
C VAL A 174 2.94 3.70 10.78
N GLY A 175 3.08 2.58 10.05
CA GLY A 175 4.17 2.35 9.11
C GLY A 175 4.20 3.35 7.95
N ASN A 176 3.02 3.81 7.51
CA ASN A 176 2.87 4.71 6.36
C ASN A 176 2.46 6.14 6.77
N ALA A 177 2.40 6.45 8.08
CA ALA A 177 1.89 7.73 8.59
C ALA A 177 2.55 8.97 7.95
N ALA A 178 3.87 8.91 7.74
CA ALA A 178 4.60 10.02 7.12
C ALA A 178 4.13 10.29 5.68
N GLU A 179 3.94 9.24 4.88
CA GLU A 179 3.43 9.35 3.51
C GLU A 179 1.99 9.87 3.49
N HIS A 180 1.17 9.39 4.44
CA HIS A 180 -0.23 9.80 4.60
C HIS A 180 -0.33 11.31 4.84
N LEU A 181 0.50 11.82 5.75
CA LEU A 181 0.55 13.25 6.06
C LEU A 181 0.99 14.08 4.85
N VAL A 182 2.00 13.63 4.10
CA VAL A 182 2.47 14.34 2.91
C VAL A 182 1.40 14.38 1.83
N ALA A 183 0.73 13.26 1.55
CA ALA A 183 -0.36 13.18 0.57
C ALA A 183 -1.50 14.17 0.91
N VAL A 184 -1.96 14.16 2.17
CA VAL A 184 -3.01 15.09 2.63
C VAL A 184 -2.55 16.55 2.54
N GLN A 185 -1.31 16.85 2.91
CA GLN A 185 -0.77 18.21 2.83
C GLN A 185 -0.71 18.75 1.40
N VAL A 186 -0.31 17.93 0.42
CA VAL A 186 -0.28 18.37 -0.98
C VAL A 186 -1.68 18.49 -1.57
N ALA A 187 -2.63 17.62 -1.17
CA ALA A 187 -4.04 17.77 -1.52
C ALA A 187 -4.64 19.09 -1.00
N LEU A 188 -4.31 19.46 0.25
CA LEU A 188 -4.69 20.74 0.86
C LEU A 188 -4.07 21.96 0.16
N LYS A 189 -2.93 21.78 -0.52
CA LYS A 189 -2.28 22.79 -1.37
C LYS A 189 -2.82 22.80 -2.80
N ASN A 190 -3.94 22.13 -3.04
CA ASN A 190 -4.58 21.99 -4.33
C ASN A 190 -3.75 21.24 -5.40
N GLN A 191 -2.87 20.34 -4.96
CA GLN A 191 -2.06 19.48 -5.82
C GLN A 191 -2.60 18.04 -5.75
N MET A 192 -3.84 17.84 -6.22
CA MET A 192 -4.51 16.54 -6.10
C MET A 192 -3.79 15.45 -6.92
N THR A 193 -3.33 15.72 -8.14
CA THR A 193 -2.56 14.75 -8.94
C THR A 193 -1.37 14.19 -8.16
N LEU A 194 -0.58 15.06 -7.51
CA LEU A 194 0.55 14.63 -6.69
C LEU A 194 0.12 13.82 -5.47
N SER A 195 -0.97 14.20 -4.81
CA SER A 195 -1.52 13.42 -3.70
C SER A 195 -1.90 12.00 -4.14
N LEU A 196 -2.52 11.88 -5.31
CA LEU A 196 -2.96 10.60 -5.86
C LEU A 196 -1.78 9.75 -6.29
N GLU A 197 -0.76 10.35 -6.90
CA GLU A 197 0.50 9.68 -7.24
C GLU A 197 1.20 9.09 -6.02
N ILE A 198 1.23 9.82 -4.89
CA ILE A 198 1.81 9.34 -3.64
C ILE A 198 1.02 8.10 -3.14
N ALA A 199 -0.31 8.19 -3.07
CA ALA A 199 -1.14 7.10 -2.54
C ALA A 199 -1.14 5.86 -3.46
N LEU A 200 -1.34 6.05 -4.77
CA LEU A 200 -1.34 4.96 -5.75
C LEU A 200 0.05 4.36 -5.93
N GLY A 201 1.09 5.20 -6.00
CA GLY A 201 2.47 4.76 -6.14
C GLY A 201 2.91 3.90 -4.97
N SER A 202 2.63 4.33 -3.73
CA SER A 202 2.92 3.53 -2.53
C SER A 202 2.17 2.20 -2.55
N SER A 203 0.88 2.19 -2.91
CA SER A 203 0.08 0.96 -3.04
C SER A 203 0.63 -0.02 -4.10
N LEU A 204 1.02 0.49 -5.28
CA LEU A 204 1.63 -0.29 -6.34
C LEU A 204 2.98 -0.87 -5.93
N GLN A 205 3.80 -0.11 -5.21
CA GLN A 205 5.08 -0.60 -4.66
C GLN A 205 4.85 -1.70 -3.64
N ILE A 206 3.86 -1.55 -2.76
CA ILE A 206 3.54 -2.59 -1.78
C ILE A 206 3.12 -3.88 -2.48
N ALA A 207 2.18 -3.77 -3.43
CA ALA A 207 1.64 -4.93 -4.13
C ALA A 207 2.68 -5.60 -5.04
N LEU A 208 3.37 -4.85 -5.91
CA LEU A 208 4.22 -5.40 -6.97
C LEU A 208 5.68 -5.64 -6.54
N PHE A 209 6.11 -5.09 -5.42
CA PHE A 209 7.49 -5.22 -4.95
C PHE A 209 7.58 -5.73 -3.50
N VAL A 210 7.04 -5.00 -2.53
CA VAL A 210 7.22 -5.33 -1.11
C VAL A 210 6.65 -6.71 -0.78
N ALA A 211 5.40 -6.97 -1.16
CA ALA A 211 4.75 -8.25 -0.89
C ALA A 211 5.49 -9.44 -1.55
N PRO A 212 5.81 -9.41 -2.86
CA PRO A 212 6.66 -10.42 -3.50
C PRO A 212 8.02 -10.64 -2.84
N VAL A 213 8.71 -9.56 -2.47
CA VAL A 213 10.01 -9.64 -1.80
C VAL A 213 9.88 -10.33 -0.44
N LEU A 214 8.80 -10.07 0.30
CA LEU A 214 8.54 -10.73 1.58
C LEU A 214 8.28 -12.23 1.41
N ILE A 215 7.54 -12.66 0.36
CA ILE A 215 7.37 -14.10 0.04
C ILE A 215 8.73 -14.76 -0.24
N ILE A 216 9.58 -14.14 -1.05
CA ILE A 216 10.90 -14.67 -1.38
C ILE A 216 11.80 -14.73 -0.14
N ILE A 217 11.82 -13.67 0.68
CA ILE A 217 12.60 -13.62 1.91
C ILE A 217 12.13 -14.71 2.89
N ALA A 218 10.82 -14.91 3.04
CA ALA A 218 10.29 -15.96 3.90
C ALA A 218 10.75 -17.35 3.44
N ALA A 219 10.69 -17.62 2.13
CA ALA A 219 11.18 -18.88 1.56
C ALA A 219 12.68 -19.09 1.82
N LEU A 220 13.51 -18.04 1.66
CA LEU A 220 14.95 -18.10 1.98
C LEU A 220 15.23 -18.32 3.48
N MET A 221 14.31 -17.90 4.35
CA MET A 221 14.37 -18.14 5.79
C MET A 221 13.78 -19.50 6.21
N GLY A 222 13.34 -20.33 5.24
CA GLY A 222 12.70 -21.62 5.52
C GLY A 222 11.31 -21.50 6.15
N LYS A 223 10.61 -20.38 5.94
CA LYS A 223 9.25 -20.14 6.44
C LYS A 223 8.24 -20.14 5.31
N GLU A 224 7.09 -20.75 5.57
CA GLU A 224 5.99 -20.83 4.62
C GLU A 224 5.13 -19.56 4.68
N LEU A 225 5.47 -18.58 3.85
CA LEU A 225 4.63 -17.41 3.59
C LEU A 225 4.13 -17.50 2.15
N SER A 226 2.82 -17.41 1.98
CA SER A 226 2.13 -17.47 0.69
C SER A 226 1.11 -16.33 0.60
N PHE A 227 0.62 -16.04 -0.61
CA PHE A 227 -0.47 -15.10 -0.83
C PHE A 227 -1.82 -15.71 -0.45
N ASN A 228 -1.92 -16.19 0.79
CA ASN A 228 -3.11 -16.80 1.35
C ASN A 228 -3.93 -15.75 2.11
N PHE A 229 -4.63 -14.91 1.35
CA PHE A 229 -5.53 -13.90 1.89
C PHE A 229 -6.89 -14.53 2.21
N ASN A 230 -7.50 -14.11 3.31
CA ASN A 230 -8.84 -14.55 3.66
C ASN A 230 -9.91 -13.93 2.74
N GLU A 231 -11.13 -14.48 2.76
CA GLU A 231 -12.23 -14.04 1.89
C GLU A 231 -12.56 -12.54 2.06
N PHE A 232 -12.50 -12.02 3.29
CA PHE A 232 -12.80 -10.63 3.57
C PHE A 232 -11.70 -9.68 3.07
N GLU A 233 -10.43 -10.08 3.17
CA GLU A 233 -9.29 -9.36 2.59
C GLU A 233 -9.42 -9.29 1.07
N LEU A 234 -9.77 -10.40 0.43
CA LEU A 234 -9.97 -10.46 -1.02
C LEU A 234 -11.09 -9.53 -1.48
N ILE A 235 -12.24 -9.55 -0.78
CA ILE A 235 -13.36 -8.66 -1.06
C ILE A 235 -12.94 -7.20 -0.86
N ALA A 236 -12.21 -6.90 0.22
CA ALA A 236 -11.76 -5.55 0.51
C ALA A 236 -10.78 -5.02 -0.55
N LEU A 237 -9.77 -5.82 -0.94
CA LEU A 237 -8.79 -5.46 -1.97
C LEU A 237 -9.45 -5.25 -3.32
N ALA A 238 -10.36 -6.15 -3.72
CA ALA A 238 -11.12 -6.02 -4.95
C ALA A 238 -11.99 -4.76 -4.94
N SER A 239 -12.70 -4.52 -3.84
CA SER A 239 -13.55 -3.33 -3.67
C SER A 239 -12.73 -2.04 -3.74
N ALA A 240 -11.58 -1.98 -3.06
CA ALA A 240 -10.70 -0.82 -3.06
C ALA A 240 -10.11 -0.56 -4.45
N GLY A 241 -9.68 -1.60 -5.17
CA GLY A 241 -9.17 -1.48 -6.53
C GLY A 241 -10.23 -0.94 -7.51
N VAL A 242 -11.46 -1.48 -7.44
CA VAL A 242 -12.57 -1.05 -8.30
C VAL A 242 -13.02 0.38 -7.98
N VAL A 243 -13.24 0.69 -6.70
CA VAL A 243 -13.66 2.03 -6.26
C VAL A 243 -12.61 3.07 -6.65
N GLY A 244 -11.32 2.75 -6.49
CA GLY A 244 -10.22 3.60 -6.95
C GLY A 244 -10.40 4.00 -8.42
N VAL A 245 -10.55 3.05 -9.35
CA VAL A 245 -10.73 3.37 -10.78
C VAL A 245 -11.92 4.29 -11.05
N PHE A 246 -13.05 4.06 -10.37
CA PHE A 246 -14.22 4.92 -10.57
C PHE A 246 -14.00 6.34 -10.06
N VAL A 247 -13.29 6.52 -8.95
CA VAL A 247 -12.93 7.86 -8.44
C VAL A 247 -11.99 8.59 -9.41
N PHE A 248 -11.11 7.88 -10.13
CA PHE A 248 -10.15 8.52 -11.04
C PHE A 248 -10.69 8.84 -12.43
N LYS A 249 -11.73 8.13 -12.86
CA LYS A 249 -12.21 8.16 -14.24
C LYS A 249 -12.60 9.55 -14.72
N ASP A 250 -13.18 10.35 -13.84
CA ASP A 250 -13.81 11.61 -14.21
C ASP A 250 -12.83 12.81 -14.12
N GLY A 251 -11.60 12.60 -13.64
CA GLY A 251 -10.54 13.63 -13.57
C GLY A 251 -10.80 14.76 -12.58
N GLU A 252 -11.87 14.66 -11.79
CA GLU A 252 -12.24 15.61 -10.76
C GLU A 252 -12.60 14.87 -9.48
N SER A 253 -12.36 15.49 -8.34
CA SER A 253 -12.75 14.99 -7.03
C SER A 253 -13.52 16.02 -6.23
N ASN A 254 -14.36 15.54 -5.31
CA ASN A 254 -15.09 16.39 -4.37
C ASN A 254 -15.11 15.78 -2.96
N TRP A 255 -15.40 16.60 -1.95
CA TRP A 255 -15.31 16.20 -0.54
C TRP A 255 -16.20 15.00 -0.18
N LEU A 256 -17.33 14.80 -0.88
CA LEU A 256 -18.25 13.69 -0.62
C LEU A 256 -17.63 12.34 -1.04
N GLU A 257 -16.91 12.29 -2.16
CA GLU A 257 -16.19 11.08 -2.58
C GLU A 257 -15.13 10.70 -1.53
N GLY A 258 -14.42 11.69 -1.00
CA GLY A 258 -13.47 11.48 0.10
C GLY A 258 -14.14 10.90 1.35
N ALA A 259 -15.30 11.43 1.72
CA ALA A 259 -16.09 10.90 2.84
C ALA A 259 -16.58 9.46 2.58
N GLN A 260 -16.96 9.12 1.34
CA GLN A 260 -17.39 7.77 0.96
C GLN A 260 -16.25 6.76 1.04
N LEU A 261 -15.05 7.13 0.59
CA LEU A 261 -13.85 6.30 0.72
C LEU A 261 -13.51 6.03 2.20
N LEU A 262 -13.60 7.06 3.05
CA LEU A 262 -13.38 6.91 4.49
C LEU A 262 -14.46 6.07 5.15
N ALA A 263 -15.73 6.23 4.74
CA ALA A 263 -16.82 5.40 5.23
C ALA A 263 -16.59 3.92 4.88
N LEU A 264 -16.15 3.62 3.65
CA LEU A 264 -15.80 2.26 3.26
C LEU A 264 -14.64 1.71 4.10
N TYR A 265 -13.57 2.49 4.30
CA TYR A 265 -12.44 2.09 5.14
C TYR A 265 -12.88 1.80 6.59
N LEU A 266 -13.75 2.64 7.17
CA LEU A 266 -14.27 2.44 8.51
C LEU A 266 -15.16 1.19 8.61
N ILE A 267 -16.03 0.96 7.63
CA ILE A 267 -16.88 -0.25 7.59
C ILE A 267 -16.01 -1.50 7.53
N LEU A 268 -14.99 -1.50 6.67
CA LEU A 268 -14.02 -2.60 6.58
C LEU A 268 -13.24 -2.78 7.88
N GLY A 269 -12.77 -1.69 8.50
CA GLY A 269 -12.06 -1.75 9.78
C GLY A 269 -12.92 -2.32 10.91
N VAL A 270 -14.21 -1.95 10.96
CA VAL A 270 -15.15 -2.56 11.90
C VAL A 270 -15.37 -4.04 11.58
N ALA A 271 -15.51 -4.42 10.31
CA ALA A 271 -15.66 -5.83 9.93
C ALA A 271 -14.44 -6.66 10.33
N PHE A 272 -13.21 -6.17 10.07
CA PHE A 272 -11.97 -6.83 10.45
C PHE A 272 -11.76 -6.92 11.97
N PHE A 273 -12.36 -6.02 12.75
CA PHE A 273 -12.31 -6.10 14.22
C PHE A 273 -13.11 -7.29 14.78
N PHE A 274 -14.15 -7.73 14.07
CA PHE A 274 -14.98 -8.87 14.47
C PHE A 274 -14.47 -10.23 13.93
N ILE A 275 -13.37 -10.22 13.19
CA ILE A 275 -12.67 -11.42 12.68
C ILE A 275 -11.49 -11.73 13.61
#